data_AF-A0A9E2F132-F1
#
_entry.id   AF-A0A9E2F132-F1
#
_cell.length_a   1.000
_cell.length_b   1.000
_cell.length_c   1.000
_cell.angle_alpha   90.00
_cell.angle_beta   90.00
_cell.angle_gamma   90.00
#
_symmetry.space_group_name_H-M   'P 1'
#
loop_
_entity.id
_entity.type
_entity.pdbx_description
1 polymer ?
#
loop_
_entity_poly.entity_id
_entity_poly.type
_entity_poly.pdbx_seq_one_letter_code
_entity_poly.pdbx_strand_id
1 'polypeptide(L)'
;MSWLDLVILGVIVLSALISLIRGFVKESISLLTWIAAGILAFRYFSPMAALLEPYLADPTIRSMAAFAVLFISTLIIGAII
;
A
#
# COMPACT_ATOMS: atom_id res chain seq x y z
N MET A 1 30.12 -17.08 -31.04
CA MET A 1 28.77 -16.68 -30.66
C MET A 1 28.04 -16.38 -31.94
N SER A 2 27.00 -17.15 -32.25
CA SER A 2 26.18 -16.90 -33.43
C SER A 2 25.44 -15.57 -33.27
N TRP A 3 25.15 -14.87 -34.37
CA TRP A 3 24.31 -13.66 -34.32
C TRP A 3 22.94 -13.95 -33.68
N LEU A 4 22.49 -15.21 -33.79
CA LEU A 4 21.28 -15.73 -33.16
C LEU A 4 21.39 -15.74 -31.63
N ASP A 5 22.55 -16.12 -31.08
CA ASP A 5 22.83 -16.12 -29.63
C ASP A 5 22.68 -14.70 -29.06
N LEU A 6 23.13 -13.70 -29.82
CA LEU A 6 23.11 -12.29 -29.42
C LEU A 6 21.68 -11.72 -29.45
N VAL A 7 20.87 -12.13 -30.43
CA VAL A 7 19.44 -11.79 -30.51
C VAL A 7 18.67 -12.41 -29.34
N ILE A 8 18.90 -13.69 -29.04
CA ILE A 8 18.26 -14.39 -27.92
C ILE A 8 18.62 -13.72 -26.59
N LEU A 9 19.91 -13.40 -26.39
CA LEU A 9 20.36 -12.70 -25.18
C LEU A 9 19.65 -11.34 -25.02
N GLY A 10 19.51 -10.58 -26.09
CA GLY A 10 18.80 -9.29 -26.07
C GLY A 10 17.34 -9.43 -25.64
N VAL A 11 16.62 -10.43 -26.16
CA VAL A 11 15.22 -10.71 -25.78
C VAL A 11 15.11 -11.12 -24.31
N ILE A 12 16.02 -11.95 -23.82
CA ILE A 12 16.04 -12.37 -22.41
C ILE A 12 16.28 -11.16 -21.49
N VAL A 13 17.26 -10.32 -21.80
CA VAL A 13 17.57 -9.13 -21.00
C VAL A 13 16.39 -8.16 -20.96
N LEU A 14 15.77 -7.89 -22.11
CA LEU A 14 14.57 -7.03 -22.17
C LEU A 14 13.41 -7.62 -21.37
N SER A 15 13.16 -8.92 -21.50
CA SER A 15 12.10 -9.62 -20.77
C SER A 15 12.34 -9.60 -19.26
N ALA A 16 13.59 -9.82 -18.84
CA ALA A 16 13.99 -9.75 -17.45
C ALA A 16 13.82 -8.34 -16.88
N LEU A 17 14.19 -7.30 -17.63
CA LEU A 17 14.02 -5.91 -17.22
C LEU A 17 12.55 -5.53 -17.06
N ILE A 18 11.70 -5.91 -18.02
CA ILE A 18 10.25 -5.68 -17.94
C ILE A 18 9.65 -6.42 -16.73
N SER A 19 10.07 -7.67 -16.50
CA SER A 19 9.62 -8.45 -15.35
C SER A 19 10.05 -7.82 -14.02
N LEU A 20 11.28 -7.28 -13.95
CA LEU A 20 11.80 -6.61 -12.77
C LEU A 20 11.01 -5.34 -12.46
N ILE A 21 10.78 -4.48 -13.47
CA ILE A 21 10.01 -3.25 -13.30
C ILE A 21 8.60 -3.58 -12.85
N ARG A 22 7.94 -4.56 -13.47
CA ARG A 22 6.56 -4.92 -13.12
C ARG A 22 6.45 -5.46 -11.68
N GLY A 23 7.40 -6.28 -11.25
CA GLY A 23 7.47 -6.75 -9.86
C GLY A 23 7.74 -5.62 -8.86
N PHE A 24 8.71 -4.77 -9.18
CA PHE A 24 9.11 -3.65 -8.32
C PHE A 24 8.02 -2.59 -8.18
N VAL A 25 7.30 -2.29 -9.27
CA VAL A 25 6.17 -1.34 -9.26
C VAL A 25 5.08 -1.84 -8.33
N LYS A 26 4.73 -3.13 -8.41
CA LYS A 26 3.73 -3.73 -7.51
C LYS A 26 4.14 -3.61 -6.04
N GLU A 27 5.41 -3.90 -5.73
CA GLU A 27 5.93 -3.80 -4.37
C GLU A 27 5.97 -2.35 -3.87
N SER A 28 6.36 -1.42 -4.74
CA SER A 28 6.40 0.01 -4.43
C SER A 28 5.01 0.59 -4.17
N ILE A 29 4.00 0.17 -4.92
CA ILE A 29 2.60 0.57 -4.70
C ILE A 29 2.12 0.07 -3.32
N SER A 30 2.43 -1.17 -2.96
CA SER A 30 2.10 -1.71 -1.64
C SER A 30 2.71 -0.88 -0.51
N LEU A 31 4.00 -0.53 -0.63
CA LEU A 31 4.69 0.35 0.32
C LEU A 31 4.07 1.75 0.40
N LEU A 32 3.76 2.35 -0.75
CA LEU A 32 3.09 3.64 -0.81
C LEU A 32 1.71 3.59 -0.15
N THR A 33 0.95 2.52 -0.36
CA THR A 33 -0.35 2.30 0.29
C THR A 33 -0.21 2.22 1.81
N TRP A 34 0.81 1.54 2.33
CA TRP A 34 1.11 1.51 3.76
C TRP A 34 1.42 2.90 4.33
N ILE A 35 2.25 3.67 3.63
CA ILE A 35 2.58 5.05 4.04
C ILE A 35 1.34 5.93 4.00
N ALA A 36 0.54 5.86 2.93
CA ALA A 36 -0.69 6.62 2.78
C ALA A 36 -1.72 6.26 3.88
N ALA A 37 -1.89 4.98 4.19
CA ALA A 37 -2.74 4.50 5.27
C ALA A 37 -2.30 5.07 6.62
N GLY A 38 -0.99 5.07 6.91
CA GLY A 38 -0.45 5.68 8.12
C GLY A 38 -0.76 7.18 8.19
N ILE A 39 -0.52 7.93 7.11
CA ILE A 39 -0.77 9.37 7.04
C ILE A 39 -2.27 9.68 7.23
N LEU A 40 -3.14 8.96 6.54
CA LEU A 40 -4.60 9.11 6.66
C LEU A 40 -5.07 8.81 8.08
N ALA A 41 -4.61 7.70 8.67
CA ALA A 41 -4.96 7.35 10.04
C ALA A 41 -4.47 8.42 11.04
N PHE A 42 -3.22 8.89 10.94
CA PHE A 42 -2.71 9.95 11.82
C PHE A 42 -3.39 11.31 11.65
N ARG A 43 -3.84 11.64 10.43
CA ARG A 43 -4.51 12.93 10.18
C ARG A 43 -5.98 12.90 10.58
N TYR A 44 -6.67 11.78 10.38
CA TYR A 44 -8.13 11.69 10.52
C TYR A 44 -8.59 10.90 11.76
N PHE A 45 -7.69 10.37 12.60
CA PHE A 45 -8.12 9.64 13.81
C PHE A 45 -8.99 10.49 14.74
N SER A 46 -8.73 11.80 14.88
CA SER A 46 -9.49 12.67 15.78
C SER A 46 -10.95 12.87 15.34
N PRO A 47 -11.23 13.32 14.09
CA PRO A 47 -12.62 13.41 13.62
C PRO A 47 -13.31 12.03 13.56
N MET A 48 -12.58 10.96 13.25
CA MET A 48 -13.13 9.61 13.29
C MET A 48 -13.45 9.17 14.73
N ALA A 49 -12.62 9.50 15.70
CA ALA A 49 -12.87 9.22 17.11
C ALA A 49 -14.12 9.93 17.64
N ALA A 50 -14.42 11.13 17.15
CA ALA A 50 -15.68 11.83 17.49
C ALA A 50 -16.91 11.07 16.98
N LEU A 51 -16.84 10.43 15.81
CA LEU A 51 -17.94 9.59 15.29
C LEU A 51 -18.14 8.31 16.11
N LEU A 52 -17.08 7.82 16.76
CA LEU A 52 -17.14 6.64 17.63
C LEU A 52 -17.55 6.98 19.07
N GLU A 53 -17.73 8.25 19.42
CA GLU A 53 -18.11 8.71 20.76
C GLU A 53 -19.38 8.04 21.34
N PRO A 54 -20.46 7.83 20.57
CA PRO A 54 -21.65 7.14 21.07
C PRO A 54 -21.43 5.65 21.38
N TYR A 55 -20.38 5.04 20.81
CA TYR A 55 -20.13 3.60 20.88
C TYR A 55 -19.01 3.24 21.85
N LEU A 56 -18.03 4.14 22.04
CA LEU A 56 -16.90 3.95 22.95
C LEU A 56 -16.80 5.10 23.96
N ALA A 57 -16.95 4.75 25.24
CA ALA A 57 -16.83 5.70 26.34
C ALA A 57 -15.37 6.06 26.66
N ASP A 58 -14.44 5.12 26.53
CA ASP A 58 -13.03 5.36 26.84
C ASP A 58 -12.33 6.12 25.69
N PRO A 59 -11.77 7.32 25.94
CA PRO A 59 -11.16 8.15 24.90
C PRO A 59 -9.88 7.54 24.31
N THR A 60 -9.15 6.74 25.08
CA THR A 60 -7.93 6.05 24.62
C THR A 60 -8.32 4.92 23.68
N ILE A 61 -9.27 4.06 24.09
CA ILE A 61 -9.73 2.96 23.25
C ILE A 61 -10.40 3.51 21.97
N ARG A 62 -11.15 4.60 22.09
CA ARG A 62 -11.81 5.27 20.96
C ARG A 62 -10.84 5.79 19.92
N SER A 63 -9.77 6.47 20.34
CA SER A 63 -8.74 6.99 19.43
C SER A 63 -7.94 5.86 18.76
N MET A 64 -7.62 4.79 19.49
CA MET A 64 -6.99 3.59 18.94
C MET A 64 -7.89 2.89 17.91
N ALA A 65 -9.18 2.72 18.22
CA ALA A 65 -10.16 2.13 17.31
C ALA A 65 -10.33 2.97 16.04
N ALA A 66 -10.44 4.29 16.17
CA ALA A 66 -10.54 5.21 15.04
C ALA A 66 -9.32 5.14 14.11
N PHE A 67 -8.11 5.12 14.69
CA PHE A 67 -6.88 4.92 13.92
C PHE A 67 -6.87 3.57 13.20
N ALA A 68 -7.20 2.48 13.90
CA ALA A 68 -7.21 1.14 13.33
C ALA A 68 -8.21 1.00 12.18
N VAL A 69 -9.42 1.55 12.32
CA VAL A 69 -10.44 1.52 11.27
C VAL A 69 -9.98 2.30 10.03
N LEU A 70 -9.41 3.50 10.19
CA LEU A 70 -8.89 4.28 9.07
C LEU A 70 -7.71 3.60 8.38
N PHE A 71 -6.80 3.03 9.18
CA PHE A 71 -5.62 2.35 8.67
C PHE A 71 -6.00 1.12 7.84
N ILE A 72 -6.83 0.23 8.41
CA ILE A 72 -7.26 -1.01 7.76
C ILE A 72 -8.12 -0.71 6.52
N SER A 73 -9.06 0.23 6.61
CA SER A 73 -9.89 0.59 5.46
C SER A 73 -9.07 1.16 4.30
N THR A 74 -8.07 1.99 4.60
CA THR A 74 -7.16 2.52 3.56
C THR A 74 -6.31 1.42 2.95
N LEU A 75 -5.78 0.47 3.75
CA LEU A 75 -5.03 -0.67 3.23
C LEU A 75 -5.90 -1.55 2.32
N ILE A 76 -7.16 -1.80 2.68
CA ILE A 76 -8.09 -2.57 1.86
C ILE A 76 -8.33 -1.87 0.52
N ILE A 77 -8.60 -0.56 0.54
CA ILE A 77 -8.82 0.22 -0.68
C ILE A 77 -7.57 0.18 -1.56
N GLY A 78 -6.39 0.41 -0.99
CA GLY A 78 -5.14 0.38 -1.74
C GLY A 78 -4.65 -1.01 -2.14
N ALA A 79 -5.25 -2.09 -1.63
CA ALA A 79 -5.02 -3.47 -2.08
C ALA A 79 -5.95 -3.88 -3.24
N ILE A 80 -7.07 -3.17 -3.42
CA ILE A 80 -8.00 -3.39 -4.54
C ILE A 80 -7.47 -2.74 -5.83
N ILE A 81 -6.68 -1.67 -5.69
CA ILE A 81 -6.04 -0.91 -6.78
C ILE A 81 -4.77 -1.62 -7.26
#